data_AF-A0A934Q5I1-F1
#
_entry.id   AF-A0A934Q5I1-F1
#
_cell.length_a   1.000
_cell.length_b   1.000
_cell.length_c   1.000
_cell.angle_alpha   90.00
_cell.angle_beta   90.00
_cell.angle_gamma   90.00
#
_symmetry.space_group_name_H-M   'P 1'
#
loop_
_entity.id
_entity.type
_entity.pdbx_description
1 polymer ?
#
loop_
_entity_poly.entity_id
_entity_poly.type
_entity_poly.pdbx_seq_one_letter_code
_entity_poly.pdbx_strand_id
1 'polypeptide(L)'
;MHRTSGGGAAAPGRRGARLAAAATGVALALCLAACAPEPGDVAGAPDKGSETPNGESSWGETGSEDLAPKQTEIPQSFPRDAFPIPEGAVVDDTGERSADQWFVVLRAADPADADALWSEIVAAGGFSVGDEQETVEGGRIATLESATLSVQAITIPQSDDSMLLSFDLSRIG
;
A
#
# COMPACT_ATOMS: atom_id res chain seq x y z
N MET A 1 -42.51 6.37 -57.85
CA MET A 1 -42.11 7.73 -58.25
C MET A 1 -42.73 8.74 -57.27
N HIS A 2 -41.89 9.60 -56.68
CA HIS A 2 -42.19 10.86 -55.95
C HIS A 2 -43.00 10.85 -54.63
N ARG A 3 -42.30 11.16 -53.52
CA ARG A 3 -42.40 12.38 -52.63
C ARG A 3 -41.76 12.05 -51.26
N THR A 4 -40.56 12.54 -50.92
CA THR A 4 -40.16 13.86 -50.34
C THR A 4 -40.60 14.10 -48.88
N SER A 5 -39.65 14.64 -48.10
CA SER A 5 -39.79 15.41 -46.84
C SER A 5 -39.74 14.59 -45.54
N GLY A 6 -38.98 14.90 -44.49
CA GLY A 6 -38.08 16.01 -44.15
C GLY A 6 -37.00 15.51 -43.16
N GLY A 7 -35.92 16.20 -42.82
CA GLY A 7 -35.75 17.64 -42.64
C GLY A 7 -35.84 18.00 -41.15
N GLY A 8 -34.71 18.01 -40.44
CA GLY A 8 -34.59 18.46 -39.03
C GLY A 8 -33.15 18.26 -38.54
N ALA A 9 -32.21 19.13 -38.91
CA ALA A 9 -31.86 20.38 -38.24
C ALA A 9 -30.91 20.17 -37.03
N ALA A 10 -29.68 20.62 -37.25
CA ALA A 10 -28.58 20.69 -36.29
C ALA A 10 -28.82 21.71 -35.17
N ALA A 11 -28.21 21.47 -34.02
CA ALA A 11 -27.94 22.52 -33.02
C ALA A 11 -26.57 22.27 -32.34
N PRO A 12 -25.55 23.08 -32.65
CA PRO A 12 -24.35 23.21 -31.83
C PRO A 12 -24.58 24.27 -30.72
N GLY A 13 -24.64 23.82 -29.47
CA GLY A 13 -24.81 24.64 -28.27
C GLY A 13 -23.51 25.27 -27.77
N ARG A 14 -23.19 26.44 -28.35
CA ARG A 14 -22.64 27.68 -27.75
C ARG A 14 -21.65 27.62 -26.56
N ARG A 15 -20.49 28.20 -26.85
CA ARG A 15 -19.45 28.75 -25.96
C ARG A 15 -19.99 29.89 -25.05
N GLY A 16 -19.48 29.97 -23.82
CA GLY A 16 -19.47 31.16 -22.95
C GLY A 16 -18.22 31.10 -22.04
N ALA A 17 -17.18 31.91 -22.30
CA ALA A 17 -16.86 33.18 -21.61
C ALA A 17 -16.30 32.94 -20.18
N ARG A 18 -14.98 32.84 -19.98
CA ARG A 18 -13.97 33.90 -19.73
C ARG A 18 -14.29 34.84 -18.55
N LEU A 19 -13.21 35.10 -17.79
CA LEU A 19 -12.96 36.09 -16.71
C LEU A 19 -13.06 35.50 -15.30
N ALA A 20 -12.24 35.83 -14.31
CA ALA A 20 -10.88 36.37 -14.20
C ALA A 20 -10.58 36.49 -12.69
N ALA A 21 -9.32 36.29 -12.33
CA ALA A 21 -8.58 37.00 -11.28
C ALA A 21 -8.96 36.88 -9.79
N ALA A 22 -7.90 36.49 -9.06
CA ALA A 22 -7.40 37.07 -7.82
C ALA A 22 -8.11 36.72 -6.50
N ALA A 23 -7.36 36.06 -5.61
CA ALA A 23 -6.80 36.78 -4.47
C ALA A 23 -5.66 35.98 -3.81
N THR A 24 -4.53 36.66 -3.73
CA THR A 24 -3.32 36.39 -2.94
C THR A 24 -3.63 36.14 -1.47
N GLY A 25 -2.91 35.20 -0.85
CA GLY A 25 -2.95 34.98 0.59
C GLY A 25 -1.73 34.22 1.10
N VAL A 26 -0.59 34.91 1.18
CA VAL A 26 0.60 34.46 1.90
C VAL A 26 0.31 34.49 3.39
N ALA A 27 0.51 33.37 4.10
CA ALA A 27 0.73 33.36 5.53
C ALA A 27 1.67 32.21 5.91
N LEU A 28 2.96 32.43 5.66
CA LEU A 28 4.04 31.80 6.41
C LEU A 28 3.97 32.33 7.85
N ALA A 29 3.47 31.51 8.77
CA ALA A 29 3.57 31.76 10.20
C ALA A 29 4.34 30.62 10.86
N LEU A 30 5.65 30.85 10.99
CA LEU A 30 6.54 30.15 11.90
C LEU A 30 6.00 30.24 13.32
N CYS A 31 5.65 29.10 13.92
CA CYS A 31 5.55 28.96 15.38
C CYS A 31 6.59 27.95 15.86
N LEU A 32 7.87 28.34 15.72
CA LEU A 32 8.94 27.87 16.59
C LEU A 32 8.76 28.54 17.96
N ALA A 33 7.90 27.98 18.80
CA ALA A 33 7.99 28.14 20.24
C ALA A 33 8.63 26.84 20.76
N ALA A 34 9.96 26.81 20.84
CA ALA A 34 10.67 27.14 22.08
C ALA A 34 10.24 26.21 23.21
N CYS A 35 10.78 24.99 23.16
CA CYS A 35 10.91 24.12 24.32
C CYS A 35 11.74 24.90 25.37
N ALA A 36 11.10 25.31 26.46
CA ALA A 36 11.78 25.94 27.56
C ALA A 36 12.60 24.88 28.32
N PRO A 37 13.92 25.05 28.51
CA PRO A 37 14.64 24.25 29.48
C PRO A 37 14.31 24.77 30.88
N GLU A 38 13.66 23.95 31.68
CA GLU A 38 13.52 24.17 33.13
C GLU A 38 14.85 23.80 33.83
N PRO A 39 15.51 24.74 34.54
CA PRO A 39 16.68 24.42 35.34
C PRO A 39 16.22 23.92 36.72
N GLY A 40 16.20 22.60 36.89
CA GLY A 40 15.95 21.92 38.15
C GLY A 40 17.18 21.15 38.61
N ASP A 41 18.10 21.85 39.27
CA ASP A 41 19.25 21.27 39.98
C ASP A 41 18.74 20.52 41.23
N VAL A 42 18.82 19.19 41.25
CA VAL A 42 18.80 18.41 42.50
C VAL A 42 19.88 17.34 42.43
N ALA A 43 20.92 17.58 43.22
CA ALA A 43 22.01 16.68 43.55
C ALA A 43 21.52 15.35 44.16
N GLY A 44 22.12 14.23 43.76
CA GLY A 44 21.87 12.96 44.46
C GLY A 44 22.35 11.65 43.83
N ALA A 45 23.66 11.52 43.54
CA ALA A 45 24.40 10.24 43.48
C ALA A 45 24.00 9.19 42.42
N PRO A 46 24.76 8.07 42.31
CA PRO A 46 26.09 7.97 41.71
C PRO A 46 26.06 7.17 40.38
N ASP A 47 27.11 7.34 39.56
CA ASP A 47 27.44 6.52 38.38
C ASP A 47 27.10 5.04 38.56
N LYS A 48 26.13 4.56 37.79
CA LYS A 48 26.02 3.17 37.39
C LYS A 48 25.73 3.12 35.90
N GLY A 49 26.71 2.57 35.19
CA GLY A 49 26.70 2.43 33.75
C GLY A 49 25.45 1.74 33.21
N SER A 50 25.15 2.12 31.98
CA SER A 50 24.90 1.23 30.86
C SER A 50 24.71 2.14 29.66
N GLU A 51 25.79 2.45 28.97
CA GLU A 51 25.71 2.82 27.55
C GLU A 51 25.26 1.56 26.81
N THR A 52 23.94 1.41 26.64
CA THR A 52 23.39 0.55 25.60
C THR A 52 22.95 1.44 24.46
N PRO A 53 23.68 1.47 23.33
CA PRO A 53 23.14 2.01 22.10
C PRO A 53 22.19 0.94 21.56
N ASN A 54 20.87 1.19 21.56
CA ASN A 54 19.99 0.50 20.61
C ASN A 54 18.59 1.10 20.62
N GLY A 55 18.13 1.45 19.43
CA GLY A 55 16.84 2.08 19.20
C GLY A 55 16.74 2.73 17.83
N GLU A 56 17.76 2.62 16.98
CA GLU A 56 17.50 2.56 15.54
C GLU A 56 16.71 1.27 15.31
N SER A 57 15.42 1.39 15.02
CA SER A 57 14.66 0.36 14.29
C SER A 57 15.23 0.27 12.88
N SER A 58 16.47 -0.18 12.83
CA SER A 58 17.12 -0.79 11.71
C SER A 58 16.28 -2.03 11.44
N TRP A 59 15.51 -2.01 10.36
CA TRP A 59 15.02 -3.22 9.72
C TRP A 59 16.25 -4.04 9.43
N GLY A 60 16.59 -4.90 10.39
CA GLY A 60 17.89 -5.51 10.49
C GLY A 60 18.16 -6.24 9.20
N GLU A 61 19.17 -5.75 8.48
CA GLU A 61 20.05 -6.58 7.69
C GLU A 61 20.69 -7.58 8.65
N THR A 62 19.92 -8.62 8.98
CA THR A 62 20.41 -9.80 9.68
C THR A 62 20.93 -10.71 8.59
N GLY A 63 22.23 -10.97 8.65
CA GLY A 63 22.96 -11.78 7.68
C GLY A 63 22.23 -13.07 7.29
N SER A 64 22.47 -13.47 6.05
CA SER A 64 21.89 -14.59 5.31
C SER A 64 22.12 -15.99 5.89
N GLU A 65 21.89 -16.22 7.18
CA GLU A 65 22.30 -17.44 7.87
C GLU A 65 21.18 -18.07 8.73
N ASP A 66 19.91 -17.98 8.29
CA ASP A 66 18.85 -19.01 8.52
C ASP A 66 17.50 -18.63 7.87
N LEU A 67 17.49 -17.71 6.90
CA LEU A 67 16.25 -17.42 6.18
C LEU A 67 15.88 -18.67 5.38
N ALA A 68 14.76 -19.29 5.73
CA ALA A 68 14.19 -20.38 4.95
C ALA A 68 14.20 -19.96 3.47
N PRO A 69 14.62 -20.87 2.56
CA PRO A 69 14.72 -20.52 1.15
C PRO A 69 13.36 -20.02 0.66
N LYS A 70 13.34 -18.88 -0.04
CA LYS A 70 12.12 -18.35 -0.68
C LYS A 70 11.40 -19.47 -1.42
N GLN A 71 10.10 -19.59 -1.19
CA GLN A 71 9.27 -20.58 -1.84
C GLN A 71 8.45 -19.88 -2.90
N THR A 72 8.63 -20.27 -4.16
CA THR A 72 7.81 -19.73 -5.26
C THR A 72 6.65 -20.64 -5.63
N GLU A 73 6.59 -21.85 -5.04
CA GLU A 73 5.51 -22.79 -5.25
C GLU A 73 4.40 -22.57 -4.20
N ILE A 74 3.21 -22.23 -4.67
CA ILE A 74 2.05 -21.99 -3.81
C ILE A 74 1.67 -23.28 -3.07
N PRO A 75 1.61 -23.28 -1.72
CA PRO A 75 1.23 -24.46 -0.94
C PRO A 75 -0.11 -25.05 -1.36
N GLN A 76 -0.27 -26.37 -1.25
CA GLN A 76 -1.54 -27.03 -1.58
C GLN A 76 -2.70 -26.57 -0.66
N SER A 77 -2.39 -26.21 0.59
CA SER A 77 -3.36 -25.68 1.55
C SER A 77 -3.81 -24.25 1.26
N PHE A 78 -3.14 -23.53 0.34
CA PHE A 78 -3.43 -22.12 0.06
C PHE A 78 -4.87 -21.96 -0.45
N PRO A 79 -5.64 -20.96 0.05
CA PRO A 79 -7.05 -20.80 -0.27
C PRO A 79 -7.28 -20.16 -1.65
N ARG A 80 -6.89 -20.87 -2.74
CA ARG A 80 -6.96 -20.38 -4.13
C ARG A 80 -8.36 -19.99 -4.57
N ASP A 81 -9.39 -20.63 -4.01
CA ASP A 81 -10.80 -20.29 -4.31
C ASP A 81 -11.24 -18.96 -3.69
N ALA A 82 -10.56 -18.48 -2.65
CA ALA A 82 -10.92 -17.27 -1.91
C ALA A 82 -9.94 -16.10 -2.13
N PHE A 83 -8.67 -16.40 -2.46
CA PHE A 83 -7.67 -15.41 -2.84
C PHE A 83 -7.14 -15.74 -4.25
N PRO A 84 -7.63 -15.04 -5.30
CA PRO A 84 -7.18 -15.28 -6.66
C PRO A 84 -5.78 -14.72 -6.86
N ILE A 85 -4.92 -15.52 -7.49
CA ILE A 85 -3.63 -15.07 -8.00
C ILE A 85 -3.78 -14.97 -9.53
N PRO A 86 -3.74 -13.75 -10.10
CA PRO A 86 -3.87 -13.52 -11.54
C PRO A 86 -2.94 -14.36 -12.39
N GLU A 87 -3.42 -14.76 -13.57
CA GLU A 87 -2.58 -15.51 -14.52
C GLU A 87 -1.40 -14.65 -14.96
N GLY A 88 -0.18 -15.21 -14.86
CA GLY A 88 1.05 -14.49 -15.19
C GLY A 88 1.63 -13.64 -14.06
N ALA A 89 0.98 -13.56 -12.89
CA ALA A 89 1.58 -12.95 -11.71
C ALA A 89 2.86 -13.71 -11.29
N VAL A 90 3.92 -12.97 -10.99
CA VAL A 90 5.20 -13.54 -10.55
C VAL A 90 5.17 -13.67 -9.03
N VAL A 91 5.20 -14.91 -8.52
CA VAL A 91 5.33 -15.18 -7.08
C VAL A 91 6.81 -15.05 -6.69
N ASP A 92 7.12 -14.08 -5.83
CA ASP A 92 8.46 -13.89 -5.27
C ASP A 92 8.68 -14.78 -4.05
N ASP A 93 7.66 -14.90 -3.19
CA ASP A 93 7.68 -15.77 -2.01
C ASP A 93 6.25 -16.16 -1.60
N THR A 94 6.08 -17.29 -0.92
CA THR A 94 4.79 -17.72 -0.40
C THR A 94 4.96 -18.78 0.67
N GLY A 95 3.98 -18.93 1.55
CA GLY A 95 4.03 -20.00 2.53
C GLY A 95 2.78 -20.12 3.36
N GLU A 96 2.74 -21.22 4.11
CA GLU A 96 1.76 -21.49 5.14
C GLU A 96 2.42 -21.22 6.50
N ARG A 97 1.80 -20.36 7.31
CA ARG A 97 2.22 -20.15 8.71
C ARG A 97 1.49 -21.08 9.66
N SER A 98 0.24 -21.42 9.34
CA SER A 98 -0.63 -22.32 10.08
C SER A 98 -1.78 -22.77 9.17
N ALA A 99 -2.60 -23.72 9.63
CA ALA A 99 -3.72 -24.28 8.84
C ALA A 99 -4.75 -23.24 8.34
N ASP A 100 -4.78 -22.06 8.95
CA ASP A 100 -5.69 -20.95 8.64
C ASP A 100 -4.96 -19.64 8.31
N GLN A 101 -3.62 -19.69 8.14
CA GLN A 101 -2.80 -18.50 7.89
C GLN A 101 -1.74 -18.75 6.82
N TRP A 102 -1.71 -17.86 5.84
CA TRP A 102 -0.80 -17.93 4.69
C TRP A 102 -0.20 -16.56 4.39
N PHE A 103 0.87 -16.56 3.62
CA PHE A 103 1.35 -15.34 2.99
C PHE A 103 1.68 -15.61 1.52
N VAL A 104 1.57 -14.56 0.71
CA VAL A 104 2.05 -14.55 -0.66
C VAL A 104 2.64 -13.17 -0.96
N VAL A 105 3.79 -13.18 -1.62
CA VAL A 105 4.49 -11.99 -2.11
C VAL A 105 4.53 -12.10 -3.62
N LEU A 106 3.92 -11.14 -4.29
CA LEU A 106 3.94 -11.02 -5.74
C LEU A 106 4.90 -9.91 -6.15
N ARG A 107 5.51 -10.05 -7.32
CA ARG A 107 6.38 -9.05 -7.91
C ARG A 107 5.73 -8.46 -9.16
N ALA A 108 5.68 -7.14 -9.21
CA ALA A 108 5.32 -6.37 -10.39
C ALA A 108 6.57 -5.66 -10.94
N ALA A 109 6.64 -5.48 -12.27
CA ALA A 109 7.82 -4.91 -12.92
C ALA A 109 7.97 -3.41 -12.64
N ASP A 110 6.87 -2.71 -12.42
CA ASP A 110 6.82 -1.28 -12.11
C ASP A 110 5.54 -0.91 -11.31
N PRO A 111 5.40 0.35 -10.86
CA PRO A 111 4.22 0.79 -10.10
C PRO A 111 2.88 0.68 -10.82
N ALA A 112 2.84 0.79 -12.14
CA ALA A 112 1.59 0.68 -12.90
C ALA A 112 1.14 -0.79 -12.97
N ASP A 113 2.08 -1.72 -13.19
CA ASP A 113 1.79 -3.15 -13.12
C ASP A 113 1.33 -3.56 -11.71
N ALA A 114 1.90 -2.98 -10.66
CA ALA A 114 1.50 -3.24 -9.28
C ALA A 114 0.05 -2.80 -9.01
N ASP A 115 -0.35 -1.62 -9.49
CA ASP A 115 -1.72 -1.11 -9.34
C ASP A 115 -2.74 -1.94 -10.12
N ALA A 116 -2.37 -2.40 -11.33
CA ALA A 116 -3.18 -3.31 -12.13
C ALA A 116 -3.37 -4.65 -11.41
N LEU A 117 -2.28 -5.24 -10.90
CA LEU A 117 -2.31 -6.51 -10.17
C LEU A 117 -3.14 -6.40 -8.89
N TRP A 118 -2.98 -5.33 -8.12
CA TRP A 118 -3.79 -5.03 -6.94
C TRP A 118 -5.28 -4.96 -7.28
N SER A 119 -5.63 -4.17 -8.30
CA SER A 119 -7.02 -3.97 -8.71
C SER A 119 -7.67 -5.26 -9.18
N GLU A 120 -6.92 -6.12 -9.90
CA GLU A 120 -7.41 -7.42 -10.33
C GLU A 120 -7.66 -8.36 -9.14
N ILE A 121 -6.73 -8.46 -8.19
CA ILE A 121 -6.89 -9.29 -6.99
C ILE A 121 -8.10 -8.85 -6.17
N VAL A 122 -8.24 -7.54 -5.94
CA VAL A 122 -9.37 -6.97 -5.19
C VAL A 122 -10.70 -7.29 -5.89
N ALA A 123 -10.78 -7.06 -7.20
CA ALA A 123 -11.99 -7.28 -7.97
C ALA A 123 -12.36 -8.76 -8.10
N ALA A 124 -11.39 -9.63 -8.44
CA ALA A 124 -11.62 -11.06 -8.61
C ALA A 124 -11.91 -11.77 -7.28
N GLY A 125 -11.29 -11.33 -6.19
CA GLY A 125 -11.51 -11.88 -4.84
C GLY A 125 -12.77 -11.33 -4.17
N GLY A 126 -13.41 -10.32 -4.77
CA GLY A 126 -14.56 -9.65 -4.18
C GLY A 126 -14.24 -8.97 -2.84
N PHE A 127 -13.01 -8.48 -2.70
CA PHE A 127 -12.55 -7.85 -1.46
C PHE A 127 -13.10 -6.43 -1.32
N SER A 128 -13.46 -6.06 -0.09
CA SER A 128 -13.64 -4.67 0.31
C SER A 128 -12.31 -4.15 0.86
N VAL A 129 -11.90 -2.97 0.41
CA VAL A 129 -10.66 -2.32 0.86
C VAL A 129 -10.98 -1.41 2.05
N GLY A 130 -10.27 -1.61 3.16
CA GLY A 130 -10.34 -0.82 4.40
C GLY A 130 -8.96 -0.36 4.85
N ASP A 131 -8.93 0.66 5.71
CA ASP A 131 -7.72 1.21 6.35
C ASP A 131 -6.56 1.54 5.38
N GLU A 132 -6.90 1.88 4.12
CA GLU A 132 -5.92 2.17 3.08
C GLU A 132 -5.14 3.45 3.37
N GLN A 133 -3.81 3.35 3.35
CA GLN A 133 -2.89 4.45 3.59
C GLN A 133 -1.67 4.33 2.68
N GLU A 134 -1.19 5.46 2.17
CA GLU A 134 0.09 5.54 1.45
C GLU A 134 1.26 5.45 2.44
N THR A 135 2.33 4.73 2.09
CA THR A 135 3.55 4.66 2.89
C THR A 135 4.49 5.81 2.53
N VAL A 136 5.38 6.17 3.45
CA VAL A 136 6.39 7.23 3.21
C VAL A 136 7.35 6.91 2.06
N GLU A 137 7.46 5.64 1.69
CA GLU A 137 8.31 5.13 0.62
C GLU A 137 7.61 5.14 -0.75
N GLY A 138 6.32 5.50 -0.82
CA GLY A 138 5.53 5.49 -2.06
C GLY A 138 4.80 4.17 -2.33
N GLY A 139 4.67 3.32 -1.31
CA GLY A 139 3.83 2.13 -1.33
C GLY A 139 2.44 2.39 -0.75
N ARG A 140 1.71 1.31 -0.45
CA ARG A 140 0.40 1.36 0.20
C ARG A 140 0.24 0.23 1.21
N ILE A 141 -0.44 0.49 2.31
CA ILE A 141 -0.95 -0.50 3.24
C ILE A 141 -2.48 -0.49 3.17
N ALA A 142 -3.12 -1.65 3.22
CA ALA A 142 -4.56 -1.75 3.35
C ALA A 142 -4.97 -3.08 3.99
N THR A 143 -6.20 -3.13 4.47
CA THR A 143 -6.87 -4.36 4.88
C THR A 143 -7.89 -4.74 3.80
N LEU A 144 -7.84 -5.97 3.31
CA LEU A 144 -8.79 -6.50 2.33
C LEU A 144 -9.68 -7.54 3.01
N GLU A 145 -10.98 -7.34 2.98
CA GLU A 145 -11.95 -8.24 3.64
C GLU A 145 -12.89 -8.88 2.62
N SER A 146 -13.08 -10.19 2.71
CA SER A 146 -14.09 -10.94 1.97
C SER A 146 -14.98 -11.72 2.95
N ALA A 147 -15.86 -12.58 2.43
CA ALA A 147 -16.71 -13.41 3.27
C ALA A 147 -15.94 -14.47 4.09
N THR A 148 -14.71 -14.81 3.68
CA THR A 148 -13.94 -15.94 4.23
C THR A 148 -12.49 -15.60 4.60
N LEU A 149 -11.98 -14.45 4.16
CA LEU A 149 -10.61 -14.01 4.41
C LEU A 149 -10.56 -12.58 4.94
N SER A 150 -9.62 -12.35 5.87
CA SER A 150 -9.07 -11.04 6.19
C SER A 150 -7.62 -11.03 5.73
N VAL A 151 -7.24 -10.03 4.93
CA VAL A 151 -5.91 -9.94 4.32
C VAL A 151 -5.27 -8.61 4.68
N GLN A 152 -4.09 -8.64 5.28
CA GLN A 152 -3.25 -7.44 5.39
C GLN A 152 -2.38 -7.35 4.15
N ALA A 153 -2.50 -6.25 3.42
CA ALA A 153 -1.84 -6.06 2.14
C ALA A 153 -0.89 -4.85 2.21
N ILE A 154 0.33 -5.03 1.72
CA ILE A 154 1.38 -4.01 1.70
C ILE A 154 2.05 -4.01 0.34
N THR A 155 2.25 -2.84 -0.25
CA THR A 155 3.12 -2.69 -1.42
C THR A 155 4.40 -1.96 -1.05
N ILE A 156 5.53 -2.45 -1.57
CA ILE A 156 6.87 -2.03 -1.19
C ILE A 156 7.67 -1.74 -2.46
N PRO A 157 7.98 -0.47 -2.76
CA PRO A 157 8.88 -0.10 -3.84
C PRO A 157 10.27 -0.70 -3.65
N GLN A 158 10.89 -1.14 -4.74
CA GLN A 158 12.23 -1.69 -4.77
C GLN A 158 13.21 -0.71 -5.42
N SER A 159 14.51 -0.90 -5.17
CA SER A 159 15.56 -0.06 -5.75
C SER A 159 15.71 -0.17 -7.28
N ASP A 160 15.09 -1.18 -7.90
CA ASP A 160 15.10 -1.38 -9.36
C ASP A 160 13.83 -0.87 -10.06
N ASP A 161 13.06 0.01 -9.41
CA ASP A 161 11.73 0.47 -9.84
C ASP A 161 10.62 -0.61 -9.83
N SER A 162 10.95 -1.87 -9.52
CA SER A 162 9.96 -2.93 -9.30
C SER A 162 9.19 -2.74 -7.99
N MET A 163 8.04 -3.43 -7.87
CA MET A 163 7.20 -3.37 -6.67
C MET A 163 6.95 -4.78 -6.14
N LEU A 164 7.03 -4.95 -4.82
CA LEU A 164 6.53 -6.14 -4.14
C LEU A 164 5.14 -5.87 -3.58
N LEU A 165 4.23 -6.83 -3.74
CA LEU A 165 2.92 -6.85 -3.12
C LEU A 165 2.87 -8.02 -2.15
N SER A 166 2.95 -7.73 -0.86
CA SER A 166 2.85 -8.70 0.22
C SER A 166 1.43 -8.78 0.72
N PHE A 167 0.89 -10.00 0.79
CA PHE A 167 -0.43 -10.30 1.32
C PHE A 167 -0.29 -11.32 2.44
N ASP A 168 -0.81 -10.97 3.61
CA ASP A 168 -0.91 -11.83 4.78
C ASP A 168 -2.36 -12.24 4.98
N LEU A 169 -2.68 -13.51 4.74
CA LEU A 169 -4.05 -14.01 4.70
C LEU A 169 -4.36 -14.75 5.99
N SER A 170 -5.49 -14.41 6.60
CA SER A 170 -6.10 -15.17 7.69
C SER A 170 -7.52 -15.57 7.32
N ARG A 171 -7.87 -16.83 7.54
CA ARG A 171 -9.27 -17.27 7.43
C ARG A 171 -10.09 -16.61 8.55
N ILE A 172 -11.28 -16.13 8.19
CA ILE A 172 -12.26 -15.62 9.14
C ILE A 172 -13.53 -16.48 9.06
N GLY A 173 -14.02 -16.94 10.22
CA GLY A 173 -15.13 -17.89 10.34
C GLY A 173 -14.85 -18.98 11.36
#